data_AF-A0ABC8U1S0-F1
#
_entry.id   AF-A0ABC8U1S0-F1
#
_cell.length_a   1.000
_cell.length_b   1.000
_cell.length_c   1.000
_cell.angle_alpha   90.00
_cell.angle_beta   90.00
_cell.angle_gamma   90.00
#
_symmetry.space_group_name_H-M   'P 1'
#
loop_
_entity.id
_entity.type
_entity.pdbx_description
1 polymer ?
#
loop_
_entity_poly.entity_id
_entity_poly.type
_entity_poly.pdbx_seq_one_letter_code
_entity_poly.pdbx_strand_id
1 'polypeptide(L)'
;MSSQDVTSLTNFFQNTCGLAPEEKQLSVSGKNWGEVDLNGNMLSFLVDSRQAFEVSLADVSQTQLQGKNDVMLEFHVDDTTGANEIQFLFFHHDYKKIHLWR
;
A
#
# COMPACT_ATOMS: atom_id res chain seq x y z
N MET A 1 10.39 -12.28 -13.70
CA MET A 1 11.81 -11.88 -13.76
C MET A 1 12.65 -13.12 -13.56
N SER A 2 13.67 -13.36 -14.38
CA SER A 2 14.53 -14.54 -14.22
C SER A 2 15.56 -14.32 -13.09
N SER A 3 16.14 -15.40 -12.55
CA SER A 3 17.21 -15.28 -11.55
C SER A 3 18.45 -14.56 -12.09
N GLN A 4 18.69 -14.64 -13.41
CA GLN A 4 19.77 -13.90 -14.08
C GLN A 4 19.50 -12.39 -14.08
N ASP A 5 18.25 -11.97 -14.30
CA ASP A 5 17.85 -10.57 -14.26
C ASP A 5 18.02 -9.98 -12.84
N VAL A 6 17.61 -10.73 -11.81
CA VAL A 6 17.76 -10.32 -10.40
C VAL A 6 19.23 -10.07 -10.05
N THR A 7 20.10 -11.01 -10.44
CA THR A 7 21.55 -10.91 -10.19
C THR A 7 22.14 -9.70 -10.93
N SER A 8 21.75 -9.52 -12.20
CA SER A 8 22.26 -8.41 -13.03
C SER A 8 21.84 -7.05 -12.46
N LEU A 9 20.58 -6.90 -12.06
CA LEU A 9 20.07 -5.66 -11.44
C LEU A 9 20.71 -5.41 -10.08
N THR A 10 20.88 -6.44 -9.26
CA THR A 10 21.55 -6.34 -7.95
C THR A 10 22.97 -5.79 -8.10
N ASN A 11 23.75 -6.36 -9.00
CA ASN A 11 25.11 -5.89 -9.29
C ASN A 11 25.10 -4.45 -9.82
N PHE A 12 24.14 -4.11 -10.67
CA PHE A 12 24.02 -2.75 -11.20
C PHE A 12 23.77 -1.71 -10.10
N PHE A 13 22.81 -1.94 -9.20
CA PHE A 13 22.52 -1.03 -8.08
C PHE A 13 23.69 -0.92 -7.10
N GLN A 14 24.36 -2.04 -6.81
CA GLN A 14 25.54 -2.04 -5.94
C GLN A 14 26.69 -1.23 -6.54
N ASN A 15 27.01 -1.45 -7.82
CA ASN A 15 28.14 -0.80 -8.48
C ASN A 15 27.88 0.67 -8.82
N THR A 16 26.63 1.04 -9.08
CA THR A 16 26.28 2.39 -9.58
C THR A 16 25.77 3.30 -8.46
N CYS A 17 24.96 2.76 -7.54
CA CYS A 17 24.34 3.54 -6.46
C CYS A 17 24.95 3.24 -5.09
N GLY A 18 25.79 2.21 -4.95
CA GLY A 18 26.28 1.75 -3.64
C GLY A 18 25.18 1.13 -2.76
N LEU A 19 24.05 0.75 -3.36
CA LEU A 19 22.89 0.22 -2.65
C LEU A 19 22.79 -1.29 -2.87
N ALA A 20 22.56 -2.04 -1.79
CA ALA A 20 22.19 -3.45 -1.86
C ALA A 20 20.66 -3.55 -1.86
N PRO A 21 20.01 -3.99 -2.96
CA PRO A 21 18.58 -4.24 -2.96
C PRO A 21 18.22 -5.34 -1.96
N GLU A 22 17.11 -5.16 -1.25
CA GLU A 22 16.59 -6.14 -0.29
C GLU A 22 15.36 -6.85 -0.84
N GLU A 23 15.26 -8.16 -0.56
CA GLU A 23 14.04 -8.92 -0.81
C GLU A 23 13.04 -8.70 0.33
N LYS A 24 11.84 -8.24 0.00
CA LYS A 24 10.75 -8.04 0.95
C LYS A 24 9.63 -9.05 0.71
N GLN A 25 9.35 -9.90 1.70
CA GLN A 25 8.22 -10.82 1.63
C GLN A 25 6.90 -10.11 1.94
N LEU A 26 6.00 -10.08 0.95
CA LEU A 26 4.65 -9.52 1.09
C LEU A 26 3.64 -10.58 1.55
N SER A 27 2.51 -10.13 2.10
CA SER A 27 1.39 -11.02 2.42
C SER A 27 0.71 -11.51 1.16
N VAL A 28 0.48 -12.82 1.07
CA VAL A 28 -0.22 -13.49 -0.04
C VAL A 28 -1.54 -14.12 0.41
N SER A 29 -2.00 -13.81 1.62
CA SER A 29 -3.15 -14.48 2.25
C SER A 29 -4.51 -13.98 1.77
N GLY A 30 -4.57 -12.79 1.16
CA GLY A 30 -5.83 -12.15 0.75
C GLY A 30 -6.71 -11.66 1.90
N LYS A 31 -6.24 -11.74 3.16
CA LYS A 31 -6.98 -11.24 4.33
C LYS A 31 -7.11 -9.72 4.29
N ASN A 32 -8.26 -9.21 4.69
CA ASN A 32 -8.54 -7.77 4.80
C ASN A 32 -8.64 -7.28 6.26
N TRP A 33 -8.07 -8.04 7.19
CA TRP A 33 -7.92 -7.64 8.59
C TRP A 33 -6.45 -7.69 8.98
N GLY A 34 -6.02 -6.73 9.78
CA GLY A 34 -4.61 -6.46 9.98
C GLY A 34 -4.34 -5.13 10.66
N GLU A 35 -3.10 -4.70 10.60
CA GLU A 35 -2.63 -3.48 11.25
C GLU A 35 -2.35 -2.40 10.21
N VAL A 36 -2.53 -1.15 10.61
CA VAL A 36 -2.15 0.01 9.80
C VAL A 36 -0.91 0.60 10.43
N ASP A 37 0.13 0.76 9.62
CA ASP A 37 1.35 1.47 9.98
C ASP A 37 1.48 2.74 9.13
N LEU A 38 1.92 3.84 9.74
CA LEU A 38 2.15 5.11 9.07
C LEU A 38 3.63 5.44 9.19
N ASN A 39 4.35 5.30 8.07
CA ASN A 39 5.77 5.59 8.00
C ASN A 39 6.03 6.74 7.03
N GLY A 40 6.30 7.92 7.58
CA GLY A 40 6.46 9.14 6.79
C GLY A 40 5.18 9.47 6.01
N ASN A 41 5.28 9.45 4.68
CA ASN A 41 4.16 9.77 3.78
C ASN A 41 3.49 8.52 3.19
N MET A 42 3.68 7.36 3.82
CA MET A 42 3.18 6.08 3.35
C MET A 42 2.35 5.40 4.43
N LEU A 43 1.16 4.96 4.04
CA LEU A 43 0.32 4.06 4.82
C LEU A 43 0.60 2.63 4.36
N SER A 44 0.94 1.74 5.30
CA SER A 44 1.11 0.32 5.04
C SER A 44 0.05 -0.49 5.77
N PHE A 45 -0.62 -1.39 5.06
CA PHE A 45 -1.51 -2.38 5.69
C PHE A 45 -0.76 -3.69 5.86
N LEU A 46 -0.68 -4.16 7.10
CA LEU A 46 0.07 -5.34 7.50
C LEU A 46 -0.89 -6.48 7.86
N VAL A 47 -0.64 -7.66 7.31
CA VAL A 47 -1.34 -8.90 7.66
C VAL A 47 -0.30 -9.88 8.20
N ASP A 48 -0.48 -10.33 9.44
CA ASP A 48 0.46 -11.22 10.12
C ASP A 48 1.91 -10.68 10.07
N SER A 49 2.08 -9.38 10.32
CA SER A 49 3.35 -8.62 10.26
C SER A 49 4.03 -8.56 8.89
N ARG A 50 3.35 -8.96 7.80
CA ARG A 50 3.82 -8.79 6.43
C ARG A 50 2.99 -7.74 5.72
N GLN A 51 3.63 -6.88 4.95
CA GLN A 51 2.94 -5.87 4.16
C GLN A 51 2.05 -6.53 3.11
N ALA A 52 0.75 -6.22 3.15
CA ALA A 52 -0.20 -6.60 2.12
C ALA A 52 -0.22 -5.57 0.99
N PHE A 53 -0.30 -4.28 1.32
CA PHE A 53 -0.17 -3.18 0.37
C PHE A 53 0.32 -1.91 1.07
N GLU A 54 0.68 -0.92 0.25
CA GLU A 54 1.00 0.44 0.67
C GLU A 54 0.23 1.46 -0.17
N VAL A 55 -0.05 2.60 0.44
CA VAL A 55 -0.69 3.76 -0.18
C VAL A 55 0.17 4.98 0.12
N SER A 56 0.57 5.73 -0.91
CA SER A 56 1.16 7.05 -0.72
C SER A 56 0.08 8.01 -0.26
N LEU A 57 0.35 8.76 0.80
CA LEU A 57 -0.56 9.80 1.27
C LEU A 57 -0.66 10.98 0.28
N ALA A 58 0.26 11.08 -0.69
CA ALA A 58 0.16 12.05 -1.78
C ALA A 58 -0.97 11.70 -2.77
N ASP A 59 -1.35 10.42 -2.85
CA ASP A 59 -2.41 9.96 -3.76
C ASP A 59 -3.81 10.11 -3.14
N VAL A 60 -3.88 10.35 -1.83
CA VAL A 60 -5.11 10.61 -1.08
C VAL A 60 -5.56 12.05 -1.32
N SER A 61 -6.74 12.22 -1.90
CA SER A 61 -7.34 13.54 -2.14
C SER A 61 -8.00 14.10 -0.88
N GLN A 62 -8.66 13.24 -0.11
CA GLN A 62 -9.36 13.61 1.11
C GLN A 62 -9.34 12.49 2.15
N THR A 63 -9.31 12.88 3.43
CA THR A 63 -9.51 11.98 4.58
C THR A 63 -10.74 12.42 5.35
N GLN A 64 -11.63 11.49 5.68
CA GLN A 64 -12.86 11.76 6.42
C GLN A 64 -13.00 10.81 7.62
N LEU A 65 -13.46 11.32 8.75
CA LEU A 65 -13.85 10.50 9.90
C LEU A 65 -15.30 10.06 9.74
N GLN A 66 -15.52 8.75 9.72
CA GLN A 66 -16.84 8.12 9.68
C GLN A 66 -17.19 7.65 11.09
N GLY A 67 -17.88 8.49 11.87
CA GLY A 67 -18.11 8.19 13.28
C GLY A 67 -16.86 8.40 14.14
N LYS A 68 -16.68 7.59 15.19
CA LYS A 68 -15.66 7.85 16.22
C LYS A 68 -14.27 7.33 15.85
N ASN A 69 -14.21 6.14 15.26
CA ASN A 69 -12.98 5.38 15.08
C ASN A 69 -12.80 4.86 13.64
N ASP A 70 -13.69 5.20 12.70
CA ASP A 70 -13.53 4.77 11.31
C ASP A 70 -13.02 5.92 10.45
N VAL A 71 -12.11 5.59 9.54
CA VAL A 71 -11.47 6.54 8.64
C VAL A 71 -11.74 6.11 7.21
N MET A 72 -12.15 7.07 6.37
CA MET A 72 -12.30 6.89 4.93
C MET A 72 -11.24 7.73 4.22
N LEU A 73 -10.46 7.08 3.36
CA LEU A 73 -9.56 7.74 2.42
C LEU A 73 -10.21 7.77 1.05
N GLU A 74 -10.26 8.94 0.46
CA GLU A 74 -10.69 9.18 -0.90
C GLU A 74 -9.45 9.42 -1.77
N PHE A 75 -9.41 8.78 -2.94
CA PHE A 75 -8.33 8.94 -3.90
C PHE A 75 -8.72 9.90 -5.01
N HIS A 76 -7.71 10.47 -5.68
CA HIS A 76 -7.96 11.25 -6.90
C HIS A 76 -8.62 10.37 -7.96
N VAL A 77 -9.52 10.96 -8.75
CA VAL A 77 -10.05 10.30 -9.95
C VAL A 77 -8.88 10.14 -10.92
N ASP A 78 -8.61 8.89 -11.30
CA ASP A 78 -7.56 8.58 -12.25
C ASP A 78 -8.12 8.71 -13.68
N ASP A 79 -7.72 9.77 -14.38
CA ASP A 79 -8.09 10.01 -15.80
C ASP A 79 -7.51 8.93 -16.75
N THR A 80 -6.67 8.00 -16.25
CA THR A 80 -6.07 6.92 -17.05
C THR A 80 -6.86 5.61 -17.03
N THR A 81 -7.79 5.44 -16.08
CA THR A 81 -8.73 4.31 -16.09
C THR A 81 -9.96 4.70 -16.91
N GLY A 82 -10.40 3.83 -17.83
CA GLY A 82 -11.56 4.10 -18.70
C GLY A 82 -12.90 4.31 -17.97
N ALA A 83 -12.91 4.24 -16.64
CA ALA A 83 -14.02 4.61 -15.77
C ALA A 83 -13.58 5.73 -14.83
N ASN A 84 -14.26 6.88 -14.87
CA ASN A 84 -14.05 7.99 -13.94
C ASN A 84 -14.61 7.64 -12.55
N GLU A 85 -14.10 6.58 -11.93
CA GLU A 85 -14.58 6.06 -10.65
C GLU A 85 -13.70 6.62 -9.51
N ILE A 86 -14.35 7.24 -8.51
CA ILE A 86 -13.68 7.61 -7.27
C ILE A 86 -13.51 6.32 -6.45
N GLN A 87 -12.28 6.02 -6.04
CA GLN A 87 -12.00 4.87 -5.19
C GLN A 87 -11.95 5.30 -3.73
N PHE A 88 -12.50 4.47 -2.85
CA PHE A 88 -12.50 4.70 -1.41
C PHE A 88 -11.88 3.52 -0.66
N LEU A 89 -11.05 3.83 0.34
CA LEU A 89 -10.52 2.86 1.29
C LEU A 89 -11.02 3.20 2.70
N PHE A 90 -11.77 2.27 3.28
CA PHE A 90 -12.27 2.38 4.64
C PHE A 90 -11.40 1.57 5.59
N PHE A 91 -11.02 2.19 6.70
CA PHE A 91 -10.38 1.55 7.83
C PHE A 91 -11.31 1.61 9.03
N HIS A 92 -11.72 0.43 9.51
CA HIS A 92 -12.45 0.31 10.76
C HIS A 92 -11.47 -0.03 11.87
N HIS A 93 -11.09 0.96 12.68
CA HIS A 93 -10.01 0.81 13.67
C HIS A 93 -10.36 -0.25 14.72
N ASP A 94 -11.60 -0.26 15.20
CA ASP A 94 -12.05 -1.18 16.26
C ASP A 94 -12.00 -2.65 15.80
N TYR A 95 -12.21 -2.89 14.50
CA TYR A 95 -12.20 -4.23 13.91
C TYR A 95 -10.89 -4.58 13.21
N LYS A 96 -9.93 -3.63 13.17
CA LYS A 96 -8.68 -3.79 12.42
C LYS A 96 -8.94 -4.26 10.98
N LYS A 97 -9.98 -3.73 10.34
CA LYS A 97 -10.51 -4.25 9.07
C LYS A 97 -10.56 -3.17 8.01
N ILE A 98 -10.32 -3.58 6.76
CA ILE A 98 -10.44 -2.69 5.61
C ILE A 98 -11.47 -3.15 4.60
N HIS A 99 -12.01 -2.17 3.87
CA HIS A 99 -12.89 -2.40 2.73
C HIS A 99 -12.57 -1.39 1.62
N LEU A 100 -12.37 -1.90 0.41
CA LEU A 100 -12.27 -1.07 -0.80
C LEU A 100 -13.66 -1.00 -1.44
N TRP A 101 -14.13 0.22 -1.71
CA TRP A 101 -15.38 0.48 -2.42
C TRP A 101 -15.10 1.30 -3.69
N ARG A 102 -15.89 1.04 -4.73
CA ARG A 102 -16.05 1.89 -5.91
C ARG A 102 -17.34 2.69 -5.78
#